data_AF-A0A0B0SCJ3-F1
#
_entry.id   AF-A0A0B0SCJ3-F1
#
_cell.length_a   1.000
_cell.length_b   1.000
_cell.length_c   1.000
_cell.angle_alpha   90.00
_cell.angle_beta   90.00
_cell.angle_gamma   90.00
#
_symmetry.space_group_name_H-M   'P 1'
#
loop_
_entity.id
_entity.type
_entity.pdbx_description
1 polymer ?
#
loop_
_entity_poly.entity_id
_entity_poly.type
_entity_poly.pdbx_seq_one_letter_code
_entity_poly.pdbx_strand_id
1 'polypeptide(L)'
;MSTWTDRARLYVRGRALLLDLGKETPFYTESGPRRARYLLVGRLSPPEWLRLGLPREGVLHYPLPVDPFTFEWEGETLLLPGLRVYLGGPPPFVETPFFAWRLTEEGAKG
;
A
#
# COMPACT_ATOMS: atom_id res chain seq x y z
N MET A 1 -1.65 -7.29 -22.04
CA MET A 1 -2.77 -6.42 -21.61
C MET A 1 -2.33 -5.74 -20.33
N SER A 2 -2.14 -4.42 -20.36
CA SER A 2 -1.68 -3.64 -19.21
C SER A 2 -2.91 -3.07 -18.53
N THR A 3 -3.28 -3.58 -17.36
CA THR A 3 -4.29 -2.97 -16.49
C THR A 3 -3.71 -1.67 -15.92
N TRP A 4 -3.72 -0.62 -16.74
CA TRP A 4 -3.46 0.74 -16.30
C TRP A 4 -4.70 1.23 -15.54
N THR A 5 -4.69 1.12 -14.22
CA THR A 5 -5.51 1.98 -13.37
C THR A 5 -4.77 3.31 -13.25
N ASP A 6 -5.35 4.37 -13.80
CA ASP A 6 -4.84 5.75 -13.93
C ASP A 6 -4.60 6.49 -12.58
N ARG A 7 -4.38 5.75 -11.48
CA ARG A 7 -4.49 6.28 -10.11
C ARG A 7 -3.33 5.97 -9.17
N ALA A 8 -2.49 4.96 -9.46
CA ALA A 8 -1.36 4.66 -8.59
C ALA A 8 -0.11 4.28 -9.40
N ARG A 9 1.04 4.86 -9.04
CA ARG A 9 2.32 4.60 -9.68
C ARG A 9 3.15 3.68 -8.80
N LEU A 10 3.61 2.58 -9.38
CA LEU A 10 4.47 1.61 -8.69
C LEU A 10 5.93 1.88 -9.02
N TYR A 11 6.77 1.94 -7.99
CA TYR A 11 8.21 2.08 -8.10
C TYR A 11 8.89 0.97 -7.30
N VAL A 12 9.87 0.31 -7.91
CA VAL A 12 10.73 -0.65 -7.20
C VAL A 12 12.13 -0.05 -7.14
N ARG A 13 12.67 0.10 -5.93
CA ARG A 13 14.02 0.64 -5.72
C ARG A 13 14.75 -0.18 -4.67
N GLY A 14 15.79 -0.91 -5.10
CA GLY A 14 16.57 -1.77 -4.23
C GLY A 14 15.69 -2.87 -3.62
N ARG A 15 15.49 -2.82 -2.30
CA ARG A 15 14.70 -3.82 -1.53
C ARG A 15 13.32 -3.31 -1.09
N ALA A 16 12.82 -2.28 -1.76
CA ALA A 16 11.53 -1.68 -1.44
C ALA A 16 10.66 -1.50 -2.68
N LEU A 17 9.37 -1.73 -2.50
CA LEU A 17 8.29 -1.41 -3.39
C LEU A 17 7.54 -0.20 -2.81
N LEU A 18 7.32 0.81 -3.65
CA LEU A 18 6.62 2.04 -3.32
C LEU A 18 5.44 2.20 -4.27
N LEU A 19 4.23 2.29 -3.71
CA LEU A 19 3.02 2.64 -4.43
C LEU A 19 2.68 4.11 -4.10
N ASP A 20 2.80 5.00 -5.08
CA ASP A 20 2.33 6.39 -4.98
C ASP A 20 0.90 6.49 -5.50
N LEU A 21 -0.04 6.82 -4.62
CA LEU A 21 -1.47 6.99 -4.94
C LEU A 21 -1.78 8.36 -5.60
N GLY A 22 -0.78 9.21 -5.79
CA GLY A 22 -0.89 10.56 -6.35
C GLY A 22 -1.44 11.59 -5.37
N LYS A 23 -2.31 11.18 -4.43
CA LYS A 23 -2.89 12.02 -3.38
C LYS A 23 -3.02 11.28 -2.05
N GLU A 24 -3.08 12.05 -0.97
CA GLU A 24 -3.38 11.51 0.34
C GLU A 24 -4.79 10.91 0.36
N THR A 25 -4.87 9.65 0.78
CA THR A 25 -6.05 8.81 0.67
C THR A 25 -6.30 8.12 2.00
N PRO A 26 -7.56 8.07 2.48
CA PRO A 26 -7.90 7.35 3.70
C PRO A 26 -7.90 5.84 3.43
N PHE A 27 -7.33 5.09 4.35
CA PHE A 27 -7.30 3.63 4.39
C PHE A 27 -7.81 3.13 5.72
N TYR A 28 -8.37 1.93 5.70
CA TYR A 28 -8.43 1.09 6.87
C TYR A 28 -7.35 0.02 6.76
N THR A 29 -6.65 -0.21 7.86
CA THR A 29 -5.54 -1.17 7.98
C THR A 29 -5.79 -2.13 9.13
N GLU A 30 -4.95 -3.14 9.29
CA GLU A 30 -4.96 -4.02 10.46
C GLU A 30 -4.78 -3.27 11.79
N SER A 31 -4.19 -2.07 11.74
CA SER A 31 -3.97 -1.17 12.88
C SER A 31 -5.03 -0.05 12.99
N GLY A 32 -6.12 -0.14 12.21
CA GLY A 32 -7.21 0.81 12.16
C GLY A 32 -7.08 1.88 11.05
N PRO A 33 -7.91 2.94 11.10
CA PRO A 33 -7.93 3.99 10.08
C PRO A 33 -6.63 4.78 10.01
N ARG A 34 -6.14 5.05 8.80
CA ARG A 34 -4.93 5.83 8.51
C ARG A 34 -5.12 6.65 7.24
N ARG A 35 -4.31 7.69 7.07
CA ARG A 35 -4.22 8.44 5.82
C ARG A 35 -2.82 8.28 5.25
N ALA A 36 -2.72 8.01 3.96
CA ALA A 36 -1.44 7.92 3.28
C ALA A 36 -1.57 8.28 1.81
N ARG A 37 -0.50 8.84 1.27
CA ARG A 37 -0.28 8.96 -0.16
C ARG A 37 0.57 7.81 -0.69
N TYR A 38 1.47 7.31 0.14
CA TYR A 38 2.45 6.31 -0.23
C TYR A 38 2.23 5.03 0.57
N LEU A 39 2.27 3.88 -0.10
CA LEU A 39 2.47 2.60 0.57
C LEU A 39 3.88 2.11 0.26
N LEU A 40 4.63 1.82 1.31
CA LEU A 40 6.00 1.36 1.23
C LEU A 40 6.08 -0.06 1.79
N VAL A 41 6.58 -1.00 0.99
CA VAL A 41 6.73 -2.41 1.36
C VAL A 41 8.18 -2.81 1.14
N GLY A 42 8.85 -3.30 2.17
CA GLY A 42 10.25 -3.70 2.07
C GLY A 42 10.81 -4.12 3.41
N ARG A 43 12.04 -4.64 3.42
CA ARG A 43 12.71 -5.08 4.67
C ARG A 43 12.66 -3.99 5.73
N LEU A 44 12.72 -4.42 7.00
CA LEU A 44 12.71 -3.71 8.31
C LEU A 44 13.66 -2.49 8.47
N SER A 45 14.04 -1.82 7.40
CA SER A 45 14.75 -0.56 7.42
C SER A 45 13.73 0.57 7.52
N PRO A 46 13.92 1.54 8.42
CA PRO A 46 13.10 2.73 8.47
C PRO A 46 13.06 3.44 7.10
N PRO A 47 11.95 4.10 6.72
CA PRO A 47 11.82 4.78 5.42
C PRO A 47 12.97 5.74 5.08
N GLU A 48 13.59 6.34 6.11
CA GLU A 48 14.71 7.27 5.96
C GLU A 48 15.95 6.59 5.37
N TRP A 49 16.13 5.30 5.64
CA TRP A 49 17.26 4.51 5.15
C TRP A 49 17.17 4.24 3.65
N LEU A 50 15.97 4.32 3.08
CA LEU A 50 15.73 4.15 1.65
C LEU A 50 16.00 5.43 0.86
N ARG A 51 16.29 6.56 1.52
CA ARG A 51 16.58 7.86 0.90
C ARG A 51 15.58 8.24 -0.21
N LEU A 52 14.30 7.96 0.04
CA LEU A 52 13.22 8.22 -0.91
C LEU A 52 12.70 9.67 -0.85
N GLY A 53 13.10 10.44 0.18
CA GLY A 53 12.65 11.83 0.36
C GLY A 53 11.16 11.95 0.69
N LEU A 54 10.55 10.90 1.25
CA LEU A 54 9.12 10.86 1.55
C LEU A 54 8.82 11.41 2.95
N PRO A 55 7.72 12.17 3.14
CA PRO A 55 7.26 12.60 4.46
C PRO A 55 6.74 11.40 5.26
N ARG A 56 7.05 11.32 6.56
CA ARG A 56 6.67 10.18 7.41
C ARG A 56 5.16 10.02 7.54
N GLU A 57 4.46 11.14 7.69
CA GLU A 57 3.04 11.21 8.01
C GLU A 57 2.16 10.72 6.84
N GLY A 58 2.70 10.73 5.62
CA GLY A 58 1.99 10.31 4.41
C GLY A 58 2.34 8.90 3.92
N VAL A 59 3.10 8.13 4.70
CA VAL A 59 3.61 6.80 4.31
C VAL A 59 3.04 5.72 5.22
N LEU A 60 2.28 4.78 4.64
CA LEU A 60 1.99 3.50 5.24
C LEU A 60 3.16 2.55 4.97
N HIS A 61 3.93 2.23 6.01
CA HIS A 61 5.10 1.36 5.91
C HIS A 61 4.79 -0.05 6.42
N TYR A 62 4.96 -1.04 5.54
CA TYR A 62 4.87 -2.46 5.83
C TYR A 62 6.29 -3.06 5.79
N PRO A 63 6.95 -3.22 6.95
CA PRO A 63 8.33 -3.68 7.04
C PRO A 63 8.43 -5.21 6.86
N LEU A 64 7.98 -5.70 5.71
CA LEU A 64 7.90 -7.13 5.42
C LEU A 64 9.22 -7.66 4.83
N PRO A 65 9.68 -8.86 5.23
CA PRO A 65 10.90 -9.48 4.71
C PRO A 65 10.67 -10.10 3.32
N VAL A 66 9.94 -9.40 2.45
CA VAL A 66 9.54 -9.87 1.12
C VAL A 66 10.45 -9.30 0.05
N ASP A 67 10.60 -10.05 -1.03
CA ASP A 67 11.21 -9.52 -2.25
C ASP A 67 10.22 -8.52 -2.89
N PRO A 68 10.61 -7.24 -3.07
CA PRO A 68 9.75 -6.23 -3.67
C PRO A 68 9.39 -6.50 -5.14
N PHE A 69 10.03 -7.47 -5.80
CA PHE A 69 9.68 -7.93 -7.14
C PHE A 69 8.62 -9.05 -7.15
N THR A 70 8.33 -9.65 -6.00
CA THR A 70 7.30 -10.71 -5.89
C THR A 70 5.95 -10.07 -5.56
N PHE A 71 5.31 -9.48 -6.58
CA PHE A 71 3.96 -8.93 -6.46
C PHE A 71 3.09 -9.24 -7.68
N GLU A 72 1.79 -9.23 -7.48
CA GLU A 72 0.79 -9.44 -8.53
C GLU A 72 -0.33 -8.40 -8.43
N TRP A 73 -1.03 -8.19 -9.55
CA TRP A 73 -2.25 -7.39 -9.59
C TRP A 73 -3.44 -8.29 -9.93
N GLU A 74 -4.50 -8.20 -9.12
CA GLU A 74 -5.79 -8.83 -9.37
C GLU A 74 -6.87 -7.75 -9.36
N GLY A 75 -7.30 -7.31 -10.54
CA GLY A 75 -8.19 -6.15 -10.68
C GLY A 75 -7.59 -4.89 -10.05
N GLU A 76 -8.23 -4.36 -9.01
CA GLU A 76 -7.77 -3.20 -8.23
C GLU A 76 -7.04 -3.59 -6.93
N THR A 77 -6.60 -4.84 -6.82
CA THR A 77 -5.88 -5.36 -5.65
C THR A 77 -4.42 -5.60 -5.97
N LEU A 78 -3.53 -5.06 -5.15
CA LEU A 78 -2.11 -5.38 -5.15
C LEU A 78 -1.83 -6.50 -4.15
N LEU A 79 -1.23 -7.56 -4.65
CA LEU A 79 -0.98 -8.81 -3.95
C LEU A 79 0.52 -8.93 -3.66
N LEU A 80 0.89 -8.93 -2.37
CA LEU A 80 2.25 -9.20 -1.90
C LEU A 80 2.22 -10.37 -0.91
N PRO A 81 3.33 -11.10 -0.71
CA PRO A 81 3.40 -12.12 0.33
C PRO A 81 3.13 -11.49 1.71
N GLY A 82 2.06 -11.93 2.37
CA GLY A 82 1.64 -11.42 3.68
C GLY A 82 0.94 -10.06 3.69
N LEU A 83 0.74 -9.40 2.54
CA LEU A 83 0.03 -8.11 2.43
C LEU A 83 -0.94 -8.08 1.23
N ARG A 84 -2.14 -7.58 1.46
CA ARG A 84 -3.12 -7.25 0.41
C ARG A 84 -3.49 -5.77 0.47
N VAL A 85 -3.44 -5.09 -0.67
CA VAL A 85 -3.85 -3.69 -0.79
C VAL A 85 -5.01 -3.59 -1.77
N TYR A 86 -6.20 -3.29 -1.27
CA TYR A 86 -7.44 -3.21 -2.04
C TYR A 86 -7.75 -1.75 -2.38
N LEU A 87 -7.39 -1.32 -3.59
CA LEU A 87 -7.61 0.07 -4.03
C LEU A 87 -9.06 0.35 -4.43
N GLY A 88 -9.81 -0.70 -4.76
CA GLY A 88 -11.24 -0.65 -5.11
C GLY A 88 -12.20 -0.52 -3.92
N GLY A 89 -11.72 -0.70 -2.68
CA GLY A 89 -12.55 -0.66 -1.47
C GLY A 89 -12.41 -1.91 -0.60
N PRO A 90 -13.26 -2.06 0.44
CA PRO A 90 -13.18 -3.19 1.37
C PRO A 90 -13.47 -4.52 0.65
N PRO A 91 -12.66 -5.57 0.87
CA PRO A 91 -12.95 -6.90 0.36
C PRO A 91 -14.01 -7.61 1.23
N PRO A 92 -14.64 -8.68 0.72
CA PRO A 92 -15.54 -9.52 1.52
C PRO A 92 -14.80 -10.30 2.62
N PHE A 93 -13.50 -10.56 2.43
CA PHE A 93 -12.65 -11.29 3.37
C PHE A 93 -11.18 -10.94 3.16
N VAL A 94 -10.37 -11.07 4.22
CA VAL A 94 -8.92 -10.87 4.19
C VAL A 94 -8.21 -12.09 4.79
N GLU A 95 -7.34 -12.70 4.01
CA GLU A 95 -6.55 -13.89 4.39
C GLU A 95 -5.14 -13.57 4.87
N THR A 96 -4.72 -12.31 4.80
CA THR A 96 -3.36 -11.89 5.15
C THR A 96 -3.30 -11.16 6.50
N PRO A 97 -2.20 -11.30 7.25
CA PRO A 97 -2.02 -10.61 8.52
C PRO A 97 -1.95 -9.08 8.36
N PHE A 98 -1.46 -8.60 7.21
CA PHE A 98 -1.43 -7.18 6.88
C PHE A 98 -2.36 -6.88 5.72
N PHE A 99 -3.05 -5.75 5.80
CA PHE A 99 -3.92 -5.30 4.73
C PHE A 99 -4.13 -3.80 4.74
N ALA A 100 -4.52 -3.27 3.59
CA ALA A 100 -5.04 -1.92 3.49
C ALA A 100 -6.17 -1.90 2.47
N TRP A 101 -7.32 -1.34 2.79
CA TRP A 101 -8.32 -0.99 1.78
C TRP A 101 -8.68 0.48 1.83
N ARG A 102 -8.92 1.03 0.65
CA ARG A 102 -9.31 2.43 0.51
C ARG A 102 -10.67 2.65 1.15
N LEU A 103 -10.76 3.67 2.00
CA LEU A 103 -12.06 4.16 2.47
C LEU A 103 -12.63 5.12 1.41
N THR A 104 -13.90 4.94 1.08
CA THR A 104 -14.67 5.97 0.37
C THR A 104 -14.96 7.12 1.33
N GLU A 105 -15.29 8.31 0.82
CA GLU A 105 -15.57 9.48 1.68
C GLU A 105 -16.73 9.24 2.67
N GLU A 106 -17.60 8.26 2.41
CA GLU A 106 -18.67 7.84 3.31
C GLU A 106 -18.18 6.98 4.50
N GLY A 107 -17.09 6.23 4.32
CA GLY A 107 -16.53 5.35 5.36
C GLY A 107 -15.61 6.05 6.36
N ALA A 108 -15.30 7.34 6.17
CA ALA A 108 -14.40 8.11 7.03
C ALA A 108 -15.10 8.81 8.21
N LYS A 109 -16.43 8.65 8.35
CA LYS A 109 -17.26 9.30 9.39
C LYS A 109 -17.87 8.34 10.43
N GLY A 110 -17.46 7.06 10.43
CA GLY A 110 -17.96 6.03 11.36
C GLY A 110 -17.18 5.98 12.66
#